data_AF-A0A221K406-F1
#
_entry.id   AF-A0A221K406-F1
#
_cell.length_a   1.000
_cell.length_b   1.000
_cell.length_c   1.000
_cell.angle_alpha   90.00
_cell.angle_beta   90.00
_cell.angle_gamma   90.00
#
_symmetry.space_group_name_H-M   'P 1'
#
loop_
_entity.id
_entity.type
_entity.pdbx_description
1 polymer ?
#
loop_
_entity_poly.entity_id
_entity_poly.type
_entity_poly.pdbx_seq_one_letter_code
_entity_poly.pdbx_strand_id
1 'polypeptide(L)'
;MPDAVNSFSATYAIARQRFLDAAKRKGLEHTAVMHPVQDPLLPRAVVDIVRIGSRDARKVLFVTSGVHGTELTAGSGVQLQLIDIFADALPQDCAMVLVHAVNAVGCARLSRTDENNVDPNRNMVASFDDLPWNDSYDDLHADLCPVHWALDAEVRDRGVRDYIAKNGDAALVQNVLKGQHSHPEGLFFGGTSESWTVANLTDIVKDHGQGAQQLGIVDLHTGVGPYGFGEVMRMDRAPLAGSEWEKIGNLVCDVLDRVEAERPPLKIIMEYGTYPFDRVLTNLRADNWLRHHGSVHTPQGRKIKIDLQNALFADDPKWLEDVSRQGIDVCQMALDEMNEVDDALQAFEKTIAGATTPDAIFQHLEAVAQQHVGVKLFTVMDYVASRNMGRRCYTNNPESYPASGWIALCDNNWFDCVIRNHQTYVANDIDQIAQDFADADLIASLGCGAIVNLPLLQNGQVIATVNLLNRAGHFNNQKLADAHRVLLPLARMAYLASSTLAPQTLPTE
;
A
#
# COMPACT_ATOMS: atom_id res chain seq x y z
N MET A 1 18.75 -19.02 9.85
CA MET A 1 19.18 -17.81 9.13
C MET A 1 20.61 -17.49 9.55
N PRO A 2 21.49 -16.98 8.68
CA PRO A 2 22.73 -16.34 9.13
C PRO A 2 22.35 -15.30 10.20
N ASP A 3 23.03 -15.30 11.35
CA ASP A 3 22.64 -14.60 12.59
C ASP A 3 21.84 -13.31 12.37
N ALA A 4 20.50 -13.39 12.41
CA ALA A 4 19.61 -12.25 12.18
C ALA A 4 19.95 -11.07 13.11
N VAL A 5 20.34 -11.39 14.34
CA VAL A 5 20.86 -10.47 15.36
C VAL A 5 22.04 -9.64 14.83
N ASN A 6 22.95 -10.25 14.07
CA ASN A 6 24.12 -9.57 13.57
C ASN A 6 23.77 -8.54 12.49
N SER A 7 22.57 -8.53 11.90
CA SER A 7 22.17 -7.61 10.83
C SER A 7 21.85 -6.19 11.33
N PHE A 8 21.58 -6.01 12.61
CA PHE A 8 21.15 -4.73 13.17
C PHE A 8 22.32 -3.85 13.61
N SER A 9 22.10 -2.53 13.60
CA SER A 9 23.17 -1.54 13.77
C SER A 9 22.84 -0.54 14.86
N ALA A 10 23.84 -0.16 15.66
CA ALA A 10 23.64 0.77 16.77
C ALA A 10 23.48 2.25 16.36
N THR A 11 23.91 2.64 15.14
CA THR A 11 23.90 4.05 14.70
C THR A 11 23.65 4.18 13.21
N TYR A 12 23.22 5.37 12.77
CA TYR A 12 23.09 5.74 11.35
C TYR A 12 24.37 5.44 10.55
N ALA A 13 25.54 5.86 11.06
CA ALA A 13 26.80 5.70 10.34
C ALA A 13 27.18 4.23 10.13
N ILE A 14 26.96 3.38 11.15
CA ILE A 14 27.20 1.93 11.04
C ILE A 14 26.18 1.30 10.10
N ALA A 15 24.89 1.63 10.24
CA ALA A 15 23.83 1.12 9.39
C ALA A 15 24.11 1.41 7.89
N ARG A 16 24.46 2.67 7.59
CA ARG A 16 24.82 3.12 6.26
C ARG A 16 26.03 2.37 5.71
N GLN A 17 27.14 2.32 6.45
CA GLN A 17 28.34 1.63 5.99
C GLN A 17 28.06 0.16 5.66
N ARG A 18 27.29 -0.52 6.51
CA ARG A 18 26.93 -1.92 6.31
C ARG A 18 26.00 -2.14 5.11
N PHE A 19 25.09 -1.21 4.86
CA PHE A 19 24.23 -1.22 3.67
C PHE A 19 25.06 -1.14 2.38
N LEU A 20 26.02 -0.20 2.34
CA LEU A 20 26.95 -0.06 1.22
C LEU A 20 27.85 -1.31 1.04
N ASP A 21 28.34 -1.87 2.15
CA ASP A 21 29.17 -3.07 2.11
C ASP A 21 28.37 -4.29 1.61
N ALA A 22 27.11 -4.42 2.00
CA ALA A 22 26.22 -5.48 1.51
C ALA A 22 25.97 -5.37 0.00
N ALA A 23 25.65 -4.17 -0.49
CA ALA A 23 25.48 -3.92 -1.92
C ALA A 23 26.76 -4.24 -2.71
N LYS A 24 27.91 -3.77 -2.22
CA LYS A 24 29.22 -4.03 -2.83
C LYS A 24 29.57 -5.52 -2.85
N ARG A 25 29.30 -6.27 -1.77
CA ARG A 25 29.52 -7.73 -1.72
C ARG A 25 28.73 -8.47 -2.80
N LYS A 26 27.51 -8.02 -3.09
CA LYS A 26 26.64 -8.61 -4.12
C LYS A 26 26.85 -8.02 -5.52
N GLY A 27 27.78 -7.06 -5.68
CA GLY A 27 28.04 -6.42 -6.96
C GLY A 27 26.87 -5.56 -7.49
N LEU A 28 26.03 -5.06 -6.59
CA LEU A 28 24.85 -4.27 -6.94
C LEU A 28 25.22 -2.79 -7.16
N GLU A 29 24.54 -2.15 -8.10
CA GLU A 29 24.66 -0.71 -8.31
C GLU A 29 24.08 0.06 -7.12
N HIS A 30 24.76 1.15 -6.76
CA HIS A 30 24.42 2.02 -5.65
C HIS A 30 24.36 3.46 -6.13
N THR A 31 23.28 4.15 -5.74
CA THR A 31 23.11 5.60 -5.94
C THR A 31 22.99 6.27 -4.58
N ALA A 32 23.60 7.45 -4.43
CA ALA A 32 23.51 8.26 -3.22
C ALA A 32 22.97 9.64 -3.54
N VAL A 33 21.95 10.08 -2.80
CA VAL A 33 21.41 11.44 -2.87
C VAL A 33 21.79 12.17 -1.59
N MET A 34 22.62 13.21 -1.72
CA MET A 34 23.03 14.03 -0.58
C MET A 34 21.94 15.06 -0.26
N HIS A 35 21.54 15.13 1.01
CA HIS A 35 20.64 16.17 1.48
C HIS A 35 21.34 17.55 1.39
N PRO A 36 20.66 18.62 0.94
CA PRO A 36 21.26 19.95 0.81
C PRO A 36 21.54 20.66 2.14
N VAL A 37 21.30 20.01 3.28
CA VAL A 37 21.40 20.67 4.59
C VAL A 37 22.86 21.04 4.87
N GLN A 38 23.06 22.28 5.32
CA GLN A 38 24.38 22.79 5.69
C GLN A 38 24.46 22.92 7.20
N ASP A 39 24.80 21.82 7.87
CA ASP A 39 24.99 21.77 9.32
C ASP A 39 26.34 21.12 9.64
N PRO A 40 27.34 21.88 10.13
CA PRO A 40 28.68 21.35 10.39
C PRO A 40 28.71 20.36 11.57
N LEU A 41 27.66 20.31 12.39
CA LEU A 41 27.52 19.36 13.50
C LEU A 41 26.79 18.09 13.08
N LEU A 42 26.21 18.07 11.89
CA LEU A 42 25.51 16.91 11.35
C LEU A 42 26.46 16.05 10.51
N PRO A 43 26.54 14.72 10.75
CA PRO A 43 27.12 13.81 9.78
C PRO A 43 26.45 13.99 8.41
N ARG A 44 27.16 13.76 7.30
CA ARG A 44 26.57 13.87 5.96
C ARG A 44 25.26 13.07 5.90
N ALA A 45 24.15 13.78 5.72
CA ALA A 45 22.82 13.20 5.56
C ALA A 45 22.68 12.76 4.11
N VAL A 46 22.57 11.45 3.92
CA VAL A 46 22.52 10.81 2.61
C VAL A 46 21.41 9.76 2.60
N VAL A 47 20.63 9.77 1.53
CA VAL A 47 19.71 8.69 1.14
C VAL A 47 20.48 7.76 0.20
N ASP A 48 20.60 6.49 0.55
CA ASP A 48 21.31 5.50 -0.26
C ASP A 48 20.30 4.54 -0.91
N ILE A 49 20.47 4.26 -2.20
CA ILE A 49 19.54 3.49 -3.01
C ILE A 49 20.28 2.33 -3.64
N VAL A 50 19.72 1.12 -3.52
CA VAL A 50 20.24 -0.10 -4.15
C VAL A 50 19.11 -0.75 -4.92
N ARG A 51 19.36 -1.07 -6.20
CA ARG A 51 18.43 -1.82 -7.04
C ARG A 51 18.93 -3.25 -7.23
N ILE A 52 18.07 -4.21 -6.96
CA ILE A 52 18.22 -5.62 -7.31
C ILE A 52 17.27 -5.90 -8.49
N GLY A 53 17.77 -6.57 -9.53
CA GLY A 53 16.99 -6.86 -10.74
C GLY A 53 17.13 -5.80 -11.84
N SER A 54 16.53 -6.09 -13.00
CA SER A 54 16.68 -5.28 -14.22
C SER A 54 16.05 -3.89 -14.09
N ARG A 55 16.57 -2.89 -14.81
CA ARG A 55 15.89 -1.59 -15.00
C ARG A 55 14.58 -1.73 -15.79
N ASP A 56 14.49 -2.73 -16.66
CA ASP A 56 13.31 -3.01 -17.50
C ASP A 56 12.29 -3.94 -16.84
N ALA A 57 12.44 -4.25 -15.55
CA ALA A 57 11.51 -5.11 -14.84
C ALA A 57 10.10 -4.50 -14.79
N ARG A 58 9.07 -5.28 -15.13
CA ARG A 58 7.68 -4.78 -15.17
C ARG A 58 7.04 -4.67 -13.79
N LYS A 59 7.61 -5.31 -12.77
CA LYS A 59 7.14 -5.24 -11.38
C LYS A 59 8.24 -4.70 -10.49
N VAL A 60 7.98 -3.59 -9.78
CA VAL A 60 9.00 -2.94 -8.94
C VAL A 60 8.49 -2.81 -7.50
N LEU A 61 9.19 -3.47 -6.57
CA LEU A 61 8.93 -3.35 -5.13
C LEU A 61 9.97 -2.44 -4.47
N PHE A 62 9.52 -1.33 -3.90
CA PHE A 62 10.31 -0.45 -3.06
C PHE A 62 10.30 -0.95 -1.62
N VAL A 63 11.45 -0.92 -0.95
CA VAL A 63 11.53 -1.20 0.49
C VAL A 63 12.21 -0.04 1.18
N THR A 64 11.46 0.73 1.95
CA THR A 64 11.94 1.96 2.59
C THR A 64 12.27 1.74 4.07
N SER A 65 13.25 2.48 4.57
CA SER A 65 13.58 2.55 5.99
C SER A 65 13.97 3.96 6.41
N GLY A 66 13.73 4.28 7.68
CA GLY A 66 14.15 5.56 8.26
C GLY A 66 13.33 6.76 7.83
N VAL A 67 12.05 6.57 7.46
CA VAL A 67 11.09 7.65 7.23
C VAL A 67 10.93 8.50 8.49
N HIS A 68 10.82 7.86 9.65
CA HIS A 68 10.85 8.51 10.95
C HIS A 68 12.25 8.53 11.59
N GLY A 69 13.30 8.58 10.78
CA GLY A 69 14.67 8.82 11.24
C GLY A 69 15.25 7.80 12.22
N THR A 70 14.97 7.94 13.52
CA THR A 70 15.47 7.08 14.62
C THR A 70 15.24 5.58 14.39
N GLU A 71 14.12 5.25 13.75
CA GLU A 71 13.68 3.87 13.47
C GLU A 71 14.55 3.17 12.40
N LEU A 72 15.41 3.92 11.70
CA LEU A 72 16.28 3.41 10.63
C LEU A 72 17.05 2.15 11.04
N THR A 73 17.55 2.09 12.27
CA THR A 73 18.41 0.98 12.70
C THR A 73 17.73 -0.38 12.64
N ALA A 74 16.42 -0.43 12.87
CA ALA A 74 15.61 -1.63 12.71
C ALA A 74 15.37 -1.94 11.23
N GLY A 75 14.80 -1.00 10.47
CA GLY A 75 14.49 -1.18 9.05
C GLY A 75 15.74 -1.49 8.21
N SER A 76 16.87 -0.87 8.51
CA SER A 76 18.16 -1.14 7.86
C SER A 76 18.62 -2.57 8.10
N GLY A 77 18.38 -3.16 9.27
CA GLY A 77 18.75 -4.55 9.57
C GLY A 77 17.97 -5.55 8.72
N VAL A 78 16.68 -5.26 8.45
CA VAL A 78 15.87 -6.01 7.49
C VAL A 78 16.41 -5.83 6.09
N GLN A 79 16.71 -4.59 5.66
CA GLN A 79 17.25 -4.30 4.33
C GLN A 79 18.57 -5.04 4.02
N LEU A 80 19.46 -5.23 5.01
CA LEU A 80 20.68 -6.03 4.80
C LEU A 80 20.36 -7.48 4.44
N GLN A 81 19.39 -8.08 5.12
CA GLN A 81 18.97 -9.47 4.85
C GLN A 81 18.24 -9.58 3.52
N LEU A 82 17.43 -8.59 3.16
CA LEU A 82 16.79 -8.52 1.85
C LEU A 82 17.83 -8.46 0.73
N ILE A 83 18.91 -7.69 0.87
CA ILE A 83 20.03 -7.70 -0.08
C ILE A 83 20.66 -9.09 -0.18
N ASP A 84 20.93 -9.74 0.95
CA ASP A 84 21.59 -11.04 0.95
C ASP A 84 20.72 -12.15 0.32
N ILE A 85 19.40 -12.10 0.51
CA ILE A 85 18.42 -13.07 -0.01
C ILE A 85 18.07 -12.78 -1.47
N PHE A 86 17.54 -11.58 -1.75
CA PHE A 86 16.93 -11.29 -3.04
C PHE A 86 17.95 -10.99 -4.14
N ALA A 87 19.22 -10.71 -3.81
CA ALA A 87 20.26 -10.66 -4.84
C ALA A 87 20.37 -11.99 -5.62
N ASP A 88 20.04 -13.12 -4.99
CA ASP A 88 20.13 -14.46 -5.61
C ASP A 88 18.76 -15.10 -5.86
N ALA A 89 17.69 -14.61 -5.22
CA ALA A 89 16.37 -15.25 -5.23
C ALA A 89 15.22 -14.34 -5.73
N LEU A 90 15.52 -13.19 -6.32
CA LEU A 90 14.47 -12.32 -6.87
C LEU A 90 13.68 -13.03 -7.97
N PRO A 91 12.32 -13.01 -7.94
CA PRO A 91 11.51 -13.55 -9.02
C PRO A 91 11.82 -12.91 -10.38
N GLN A 92 11.58 -13.67 -11.46
CA GLN A 92 11.76 -13.14 -12.82
C GLN A 92 10.86 -11.92 -13.05
N ASP A 93 11.34 -10.97 -13.84
CA ASP A 93 10.60 -9.76 -14.21
C ASP A 93 10.19 -8.87 -13.02
N CYS A 94 10.84 -9.08 -11.86
CA CYS A 94 10.76 -8.19 -10.71
C CYS A 94 12.05 -7.39 -10.53
N ALA A 95 11.93 -6.21 -9.93
CA ALA A 95 13.02 -5.46 -9.32
C ALA A 95 12.67 -5.13 -7.85
N MET A 96 13.67 -5.15 -6.98
CA MET A 96 13.56 -4.66 -5.60
C MET A 96 14.45 -3.43 -5.45
N VAL A 97 13.89 -2.32 -4.98
CA VAL A 97 14.60 -1.05 -4.79
C VAL A 97 14.60 -0.71 -3.32
N LEU A 98 15.76 -0.88 -2.67
CA LEU A 98 15.94 -0.55 -1.27
C LEU A 98 16.31 0.92 -1.14
N VAL A 99 15.51 1.69 -0.42
CA VAL A 99 15.77 3.11 -0.13
C VAL A 99 16.11 3.23 1.36
N HIS A 100 17.38 3.46 1.65
CA HIS A 100 17.93 3.55 3.00
C HIS A 100 17.96 5.00 3.47
N ALA A 101 17.46 5.22 4.70
CA ALA A 101 17.44 6.52 5.36
C ALA A 101 16.65 7.60 4.62
N VAL A 102 15.37 7.33 4.30
CA VAL A 102 14.47 8.24 3.58
C VAL A 102 14.51 9.67 4.17
N ASN A 103 14.31 9.81 5.49
CA ASN A 103 14.58 11.05 6.21
C ASN A 103 16.03 11.06 6.71
N ALA A 104 16.98 11.35 5.81
CA ALA A 104 18.40 11.27 6.11
C ALA A 104 18.84 12.19 7.26
N VAL A 105 18.21 13.37 7.42
CA VAL A 105 18.51 14.29 8.53
C VAL A 105 18.01 13.73 9.85
N GLY A 106 16.76 13.27 9.91
CA GLY A 106 16.20 12.62 11.09
C GLY A 106 17.04 11.42 11.53
N CYS A 107 17.46 10.58 10.56
CA CYS A 107 18.36 9.46 10.81
C CYS A 107 19.69 9.91 11.45
N ALA A 108 20.34 10.92 10.86
CA ALA A 108 21.62 11.42 11.34
C ALA A 108 21.53 12.14 12.70
N ARG A 109 20.37 12.75 13.01
CA ARG A 109 20.09 13.42 14.30
C ARG A 109 19.53 12.50 15.37
N LEU A 110 19.17 11.26 15.04
CA LEU A 110 18.33 10.40 15.88
C LEU A 110 17.07 11.15 16.31
N SER A 111 16.30 11.60 15.33
CA SER A 111 15.02 12.28 15.53
C SER A 111 13.99 11.74 14.57
N ARG A 112 12.71 11.84 14.94
CA ARG A 112 11.59 11.42 14.10
C ARG A 112 11.45 12.27 12.85
N THR A 113 11.65 13.58 13.00
CA THR A 113 11.32 14.59 12.00
C THR A 113 12.55 15.03 11.21
N ASP A 114 12.31 15.73 10.10
CA ASP A 114 13.37 16.28 9.26
C ASP A 114 14.05 17.53 9.86
N GLU A 115 14.87 18.23 9.08
CA GLU A 115 15.53 19.47 9.49
C GLU A 115 14.57 20.60 9.87
N ASN A 116 13.31 20.55 9.45
CA ASN A 116 12.27 21.57 9.68
C ASN A 116 11.20 21.12 10.68
N ASN A 117 11.42 19.99 11.36
CA ASN A 117 10.47 19.37 12.28
C ASN A 117 9.24 18.75 11.59
N VAL A 118 9.33 18.53 10.27
CA VAL A 118 8.27 17.88 9.51
C VAL A 118 8.34 16.37 9.71
N ASP A 119 7.21 15.76 10.02
CA ASP A 119 6.97 14.32 9.95
C ASP A 119 6.63 13.95 8.50
N PRO A 120 7.47 13.18 7.78
CA PRO A 120 7.22 12.84 6.38
C PRO A 120 5.89 12.10 6.16
N ASN A 121 5.43 11.34 7.15
CA ASN A 121 4.14 10.64 7.11
C ASN A 121 2.94 11.57 7.36
N ARG A 122 3.15 12.88 7.45
CA ARG A 122 2.09 13.91 7.51
C ARG A 122 2.25 14.97 6.42
N ASN A 123 3.21 14.78 5.52
CA ASN A 123 3.55 15.75 4.48
C ASN A 123 3.00 15.36 3.08
N MET A 124 2.28 14.22 2.97
CA MET A 124 1.62 13.76 1.75
C MET A 124 0.17 14.25 1.64
N VAL A 125 -0.07 15.54 1.86
CA VAL A 125 -1.40 16.14 1.78
C VAL A 125 -1.88 16.30 0.33
N ALA A 126 -3.20 16.32 0.13
CA ALA A 126 -3.79 16.56 -1.19
C ALA A 126 -3.49 17.98 -1.71
N SER A 127 -3.45 18.97 -0.81
CA SER A 127 -3.06 20.34 -1.10
C SER A 127 -2.47 21.00 0.14
N PHE A 128 -1.43 21.82 -0.06
CA PHE A 128 -0.89 22.69 1.00
C PHE A 128 -1.64 24.04 1.11
N ASP A 129 -2.55 24.33 0.18
CA ASP A 129 -3.39 25.54 0.22
C ASP A 129 -4.57 25.40 1.20
N ASP A 130 -4.95 24.16 1.53
CA ASP A 130 -6.06 23.83 2.44
C ASP A 130 -5.62 22.74 3.43
N LEU A 131 -4.91 23.17 4.48
CA LEU A 131 -4.37 22.27 5.49
C LEU A 131 -5.38 22.04 6.61
N PRO A 132 -5.60 20.77 7.03
CA PRO A 132 -6.59 20.45 8.05
C PRO A 132 -6.18 21.02 9.41
N TRP A 133 -7.15 21.64 10.09
CA TRP A 133 -6.98 22.08 11.46
C TRP A 133 -7.20 20.94 12.46
N ASN A 134 -6.49 20.96 13.59
CA ASN A 134 -6.58 19.94 14.63
C ASN A 134 -6.82 20.57 16.01
N ASP A 135 -8.08 20.91 16.31
CA ASP A 135 -8.48 21.52 17.59
C ASP A 135 -8.08 20.66 18.80
N SER A 136 -8.18 19.33 18.69
CA SER A 136 -7.80 18.40 19.77
C SER A 136 -6.31 18.44 20.08
N TYR A 137 -5.48 18.74 19.08
CA TYR A 137 -4.06 18.98 19.29
C TYR A 137 -3.80 20.31 19.97
N ASP A 138 -4.48 21.38 19.55
CA ASP A 138 -4.33 22.70 20.17
C ASP A 138 -4.60 22.67 21.68
N ASP A 139 -5.67 21.98 22.08
CA ASP A 139 -6.06 21.81 23.48
C ASP A 139 -4.97 21.14 24.33
N LEU A 140 -4.17 20.25 23.74
CA LEU A 140 -3.14 19.48 24.45
C LEU A 140 -1.70 19.94 24.12
N HIS A 141 -1.53 20.91 23.22
CA HIS A 141 -0.22 21.28 22.67
C HIS A 141 0.78 21.66 23.78
N ALA A 142 0.36 22.49 24.72
CA ALA A 142 1.23 22.96 25.81
C ALA A 142 1.72 21.82 26.73
N ASP A 143 0.90 20.77 26.90
CA ASP A 143 1.26 19.60 27.68
C ASP A 143 2.10 18.59 26.87
N LEU A 144 1.86 18.48 25.56
CA LEU A 144 2.68 17.67 24.66
C LEU A 144 4.07 18.28 24.49
N CYS A 145 4.16 19.58 24.27
CA CYS A 145 5.37 20.32 23.93
C CYS A 145 5.68 21.39 24.99
N PRO A 146 6.01 21.01 26.24
CA PRO A 146 6.24 21.97 27.30
C PRO A 146 7.54 22.75 27.06
N VAL A 147 7.56 24.04 27.38
CA VAL A 147 8.79 24.87 27.33
C VAL A 147 9.83 24.41 28.37
N HIS A 148 9.37 23.84 29.48
CA HIS A 148 10.20 23.34 30.57
C HIS A 148 10.05 21.82 30.71
N TRP A 149 11.16 21.09 30.51
CA TRP A 149 11.18 19.65 30.70
C TRP A 149 11.43 19.28 32.17
N ALA A 150 10.35 18.95 32.88
CA ALA A 150 10.42 18.52 34.26
C ALA A 150 11.09 17.14 34.39
N LEU A 151 11.99 17.00 35.36
CA LEU A 151 12.65 15.72 35.69
C LEU A 151 11.71 14.75 36.43
N ASP A 152 10.72 15.31 37.13
CA ASP A 152 9.68 14.54 37.80
C ASP A 152 8.62 14.11 36.77
N ALA A 153 8.46 12.79 36.58
CA ALA A 153 7.54 12.21 35.62
C ALA A 153 6.07 12.52 35.95
N GLU A 154 5.71 12.63 37.24
CA GLU A 154 4.35 12.98 37.65
C GLU A 154 3.99 14.41 37.26
N VAL A 155 4.95 15.33 37.36
CA VAL A 155 4.74 16.71 36.91
C VAL A 155 4.72 16.80 35.39
N ARG A 156 5.67 16.13 34.74
CA ARG A 156 5.86 16.15 33.28
C ARG A 156 4.66 15.60 32.51
N ASP A 157 4.07 14.50 32.98
CA ASP A 157 3.07 13.75 32.21
C ASP A 157 1.64 14.01 32.67
N ARG A 158 1.43 14.86 33.68
CA ARG A 158 0.11 15.15 34.25
C ARG A 158 -0.91 15.55 33.20
N GLY A 159 -0.63 16.53 32.35
CA GLY A 159 -1.61 17.01 31.36
C GLY A 159 -2.02 15.94 30.35
N VAL A 160 -1.06 15.14 29.86
CA VAL A 160 -1.35 14.00 28.97
C VAL A 160 -2.20 12.95 29.68
N ARG A 161 -1.88 12.61 30.93
CA ARG A 161 -2.69 11.67 31.72
C ARG A 161 -4.08 12.18 32.05
N ASP A 162 -4.22 13.46 32.38
CA ASP A 162 -5.51 14.09 32.66
C ASP A 162 -6.38 14.08 31.39
N TYR A 163 -5.78 14.31 30.22
CA TYR A 163 -6.46 14.17 28.93
C TYR A 163 -6.91 12.72 28.68
N ILE A 164 -6.03 11.73 28.90
CA ILE A 164 -6.38 10.31 28.73
C ILE A 164 -7.50 9.92 29.70
N ALA A 165 -7.41 10.31 30.97
CA ALA A 165 -8.44 10.01 31.98
C ALA A 165 -9.80 10.59 31.62
N LYS A 166 -9.83 11.75 30.94
CA LYS A 166 -11.05 12.42 30.51
C LYS A 166 -11.62 11.89 29.19
N ASN A 167 -10.76 11.58 28.22
CA ASN A 167 -11.18 11.34 26.82
C ASN A 167 -10.89 9.90 26.32
N GLY A 168 -10.08 9.13 27.03
CA GLY A 168 -9.64 7.78 26.67
C GLY A 168 -8.40 7.77 25.75
N ASP A 169 -7.67 6.66 25.77
CA ASP A 169 -6.44 6.47 24.96
C ASP A 169 -6.71 6.58 23.45
N ALA A 170 -7.83 6.01 22.99
CA ALA A 170 -8.22 6.07 21.58
C ALA A 170 -8.39 7.52 21.10
N ALA A 171 -8.89 8.43 21.93
CA ALA A 171 -9.04 9.83 21.57
C ALA A 171 -7.68 10.54 21.41
N LEU A 172 -6.70 10.22 22.27
CA LEU A 172 -5.34 10.73 22.13
C LEU A 172 -4.76 10.32 20.77
N VAL A 173 -4.77 9.03 20.43
CA VAL A 173 -4.19 8.52 19.18
C VAL A 173 -4.95 9.05 17.96
N GLN A 174 -6.28 8.91 17.94
CA GLN A 174 -7.08 9.17 16.74
C GLN A 174 -7.37 10.65 16.48
N ASN A 175 -7.40 11.49 17.52
CA ASN A 175 -7.76 12.91 17.37
C ASN A 175 -6.56 13.83 17.54
N VAL A 176 -5.71 13.59 18.55
CA VAL A 176 -4.58 14.46 18.86
C VAL A 176 -3.39 14.11 17.96
N LEU A 177 -2.97 12.84 17.93
CA LEU A 177 -1.70 12.41 17.31
C LEU A 177 -1.83 12.02 15.82
N LYS A 178 -3.00 12.27 15.21
CA LYS A 178 -3.26 12.08 13.78
C LYS A 178 -2.45 13.00 12.86
N GLY A 179 -1.78 14.03 13.40
CA GLY A 179 -1.03 15.03 12.65
C GLY A 179 -1.63 16.43 12.77
N GLN A 180 -0.80 17.44 12.51
CA GLN A 180 -1.19 18.85 12.57
C GLN A 180 -0.28 19.73 11.69
N HIS A 181 -0.76 20.92 11.32
CA HIS A 181 -0.01 21.89 10.50
C HIS A 181 0.01 23.31 11.11
N SER A 182 -0.54 23.49 12.31
CA SER A 182 -0.69 24.79 12.99
C SER A 182 0.47 25.12 13.95
N HIS A 183 1.22 24.12 14.41
CA HIS A 183 2.33 24.26 15.36
C HIS A 183 3.65 23.73 14.76
N PRO A 184 4.44 24.57 14.08
CA PRO A 184 5.69 24.14 13.45
C PRO A 184 6.71 23.50 14.41
N GLU A 185 6.70 23.90 15.68
CA GLU A 185 7.57 23.36 16.74
C GLU A 185 6.92 22.19 17.51
N GLY A 186 5.72 21.78 17.10
CA GLY A 186 4.96 20.73 17.75
C GLY A 186 5.28 19.34 17.22
N LEU A 187 4.97 18.32 18.02
CA LEU A 187 4.92 16.94 17.56
C LEU A 187 3.95 16.72 16.39
N PHE A 188 4.28 15.76 15.53
CA PHE A 188 3.46 15.33 14.38
C PHE A 188 3.13 16.47 13.41
N PHE A 189 4.00 17.47 13.31
CA PHE A 189 3.87 18.57 12.37
C PHE A 189 4.08 18.09 10.93
N GLY A 190 3.11 18.32 10.04
CA GLY A 190 3.18 17.86 8.65
C GLY A 190 3.79 18.85 7.66
N GLY A 191 4.26 20.03 8.12
CA GLY A 191 4.82 21.06 7.25
C GLY A 191 3.76 21.90 6.55
N THR A 192 4.12 23.09 6.08
CA THR A 192 3.22 23.97 5.30
C THR A 192 3.55 23.98 3.80
N SER A 193 4.50 23.14 3.38
CA SER A 193 4.87 22.88 2.00
C SER A 193 5.52 21.50 1.91
N GLU A 194 5.70 21.00 0.69
CA GLU A 194 6.37 19.72 0.47
C GLU A 194 7.82 19.76 0.98
N SER A 195 8.16 18.80 1.84
CA SER A 195 9.50 18.62 2.38
C SER A 195 10.45 18.05 1.34
N TRP A 196 11.75 18.32 1.49
CA TRP A 196 12.78 17.70 0.65
C TRP A 196 12.70 16.17 0.71
N THR A 197 12.40 15.61 1.89
CA THR A 197 12.29 14.16 2.11
C THR A 197 11.24 13.53 1.19
N VAL A 198 10.03 14.11 1.14
CA VAL A 198 8.93 13.60 0.30
C VAL A 198 9.20 13.84 -1.19
N ALA A 199 9.71 15.03 -1.55
CA ALA A 199 10.07 15.34 -2.94
C ALA A 199 11.15 14.37 -3.47
N ASN A 200 12.20 14.15 -2.70
CA ASN A 200 13.28 13.23 -3.07
C ASN A 200 12.80 11.78 -3.18
N LEU A 201 11.95 11.30 -2.26
CA LEU A 201 11.38 9.96 -2.40
C LEU A 201 10.51 9.86 -3.66
N THR A 202 9.71 10.89 -3.97
CA THR A 202 8.91 10.95 -5.19
C THR A 202 9.79 10.81 -6.44
N ASP A 203 10.93 11.52 -6.49
CA ASP A 203 11.86 11.44 -7.62
C ASP A 203 12.50 10.05 -7.75
N ILE A 204 12.87 9.42 -6.62
CA ILE A 204 13.41 8.05 -6.60
C ILE A 204 12.38 7.06 -7.14
N VAL A 205 11.13 7.15 -6.70
CA VAL A 205 10.06 6.24 -7.13
C VAL A 205 9.77 6.44 -8.61
N LYS A 206 9.76 7.68 -9.11
CA LYS A 206 9.60 7.98 -10.53
C LYS A 206 10.73 7.40 -11.39
N ASP A 207 11.99 7.61 -11.00
CA ASP A 207 13.15 7.09 -11.75
C ASP A 207 13.16 5.55 -11.77
N HIS A 208 12.99 4.92 -10.60
CA HIS A 208 13.11 3.48 -10.49
C HIS A 208 11.84 2.71 -10.89
N GLY A 209 10.68 3.36 -10.89
CA GLY A 209 9.38 2.79 -11.30
C GLY A 209 9.03 3.05 -12.76
N GLN A 210 9.82 3.81 -13.50
CA GLN A 210 9.53 4.15 -14.89
C GLN A 210 9.33 2.90 -15.75
N GLY A 211 8.18 2.82 -16.43
CA GLY A 211 7.85 1.72 -17.34
C GLY A 211 7.37 0.42 -16.66
N ALA A 212 7.28 0.41 -15.33
CA ALA A 212 6.71 -0.72 -14.61
C ALA A 212 5.19 -0.80 -14.84
N GLN A 213 4.67 -2.02 -15.00
CA GLN A 213 3.24 -2.29 -15.06
C GLN A 213 2.61 -2.32 -13.66
N GLN A 214 3.40 -2.62 -12.63
CA GLN A 214 2.94 -2.62 -11.24
C GLN A 214 4.06 -2.16 -10.30
N LEU A 215 3.68 -1.32 -9.34
CA LEU A 215 4.56 -0.83 -8.28
C LEU A 215 4.10 -1.40 -6.94
N GLY A 216 5.01 -1.46 -5.98
CA GLY A 216 4.64 -1.63 -4.59
C GLY A 216 5.68 -1.07 -3.64
N ILE A 217 5.28 -0.82 -2.40
CA ILE A 217 6.16 -0.30 -1.35
C ILE A 217 5.89 -1.05 -0.05
N VAL A 218 6.97 -1.47 0.62
CA VAL A 218 6.99 -1.93 2.00
C VAL A 218 7.80 -0.92 2.81
N ASP A 219 7.13 -0.19 3.70
CA ASP A 219 7.76 0.81 4.56
C ASP A 219 7.93 0.27 5.99
N LEU A 220 9.15 0.28 6.50
CA LEU A 220 9.53 -0.39 7.75
C LEU A 220 9.60 0.61 8.92
N HIS A 221 8.72 0.43 9.90
CA HIS A 221 8.57 1.25 11.11
C HIS A 221 8.60 0.42 12.39
N THR A 222 8.86 1.09 13.51
CA THR A 222 8.93 0.53 14.84
C THR A 222 8.38 1.51 15.87
N GLY A 223 7.68 1.02 16.87
CA GLY A 223 7.25 1.84 17.99
C GLY A 223 5.96 1.37 18.63
N VAL A 224 4.90 1.22 17.83
CA VAL A 224 3.55 0.93 18.33
C VAL A 224 3.16 -0.53 18.08
N GLY A 225 2.36 -1.10 18.97
CA GLY A 225 1.83 -2.45 18.84
C GLY A 225 2.47 -3.48 19.80
N PRO A 226 2.04 -4.75 19.73
CA PRO A 226 2.55 -5.80 20.60
C PRO A 226 4.05 -6.06 20.38
N TYR A 227 4.79 -6.29 21.47
CA TYR A 227 6.25 -6.49 21.44
C TYR A 227 6.68 -7.53 20.41
N GLY A 228 7.49 -7.12 19.41
CA GLY A 228 8.02 -7.97 18.35
C GLY A 228 7.03 -8.35 17.25
N PHE A 229 5.75 -8.02 17.40
CA PHE A 229 4.75 -8.24 16.36
C PHE A 229 4.80 -7.11 15.34
N GLY A 230 4.88 -7.46 14.05
CA GLY A 230 4.78 -6.53 12.94
C GLY A 230 3.34 -6.44 12.44
N GLU A 231 2.65 -5.36 12.76
CA GLU A 231 1.33 -5.10 12.19
C GLU A 231 1.47 -4.74 10.71
N VAL A 232 0.74 -5.46 9.85
CA VAL A 232 0.71 -5.23 8.40
C VAL A 232 -0.45 -4.28 8.11
N MET A 233 -0.14 -3.01 7.81
CA MET A 233 -1.15 -2.04 7.38
C MET A 233 -1.18 -1.98 5.85
N ARG A 234 -2.32 -2.37 5.28
CA ARG A 234 -2.55 -2.36 3.83
C ARG A 234 -3.21 -1.04 3.43
N MET A 235 -2.39 -0.09 2.99
CA MET A 235 -2.85 1.23 2.55
C MET A 235 -3.38 1.22 1.11
N ASP A 236 -3.21 0.11 0.38
CA ASP A 236 -3.76 -0.12 -0.96
C ASP A 236 -5.23 -0.60 -0.97
N ARG A 237 -5.84 -0.79 0.20
CA ARG A 237 -7.22 -1.28 0.33
C ARG A 237 -7.90 -0.70 1.57
N ALA A 238 -9.21 -0.90 1.67
CA ALA A 238 -9.96 -0.42 2.81
C ALA A 238 -9.42 -1.02 4.12
N PRO A 239 -9.29 -0.22 5.19
CA PRO A 239 -8.86 -0.71 6.50
C PRO A 239 -9.82 -1.77 7.02
N LEU A 240 -9.30 -2.68 7.85
CA LEU A 240 -10.16 -3.58 8.61
C LEU A 240 -10.97 -2.75 9.61
N ALA A 241 -12.30 -2.94 9.64
CA ALA A 241 -13.19 -2.18 10.52
C ALA A 241 -12.77 -2.34 11.99
N GLY A 242 -12.57 -1.22 12.69
CA GLY A 242 -12.13 -1.20 14.09
C GLY A 242 -10.61 -1.31 14.29
N SER A 243 -9.80 -1.28 13.23
CA SER A 243 -8.35 -1.13 13.34
C SER A 243 -7.97 0.26 13.88
N GLU A 244 -6.87 0.33 14.64
CA GLU A 244 -6.44 1.60 15.25
C GLU A 244 -6.01 2.66 14.22
N TRP A 245 -5.61 2.22 13.03
CA TRP A 245 -5.14 3.04 11.91
C TRP A 245 -6.23 3.37 10.87
N GLU A 246 -7.50 3.00 11.11
CA GLU A 246 -8.61 3.22 10.17
C GLU A 246 -8.75 4.67 9.67
N LYS A 247 -8.31 5.65 10.47
CA LYS A 247 -8.39 7.09 10.16
C LYS A 247 -7.06 7.71 9.71
N ILE A 248 -6.01 6.91 9.57
CA ILE A 248 -4.69 7.37 9.17
C ILE A 248 -4.59 7.24 7.64
N GLY A 249 -4.16 8.31 6.97
CA GLY A 249 -3.91 8.35 5.53
C GLY A 249 -2.91 9.45 5.20
N ASN A 250 -2.65 9.67 3.92
CA ASN A 250 -1.68 10.68 3.46
C ASN A 250 -0.27 10.37 4.00
N LEU A 251 0.14 9.12 3.86
CA LEU A 251 1.41 8.59 4.36
C LEU A 251 2.44 8.57 3.23
N VAL A 252 3.71 8.37 3.59
CA VAL A 252 4.79 8.42 2.60
C VAL A 252 4.65 7.34 1.51
N CYS A 253 3.97 6.23 1.78
CA CYS A 253 3.69 5.18 0.79
C CYS A 253 2.80 5.67 -0.37
N ASP A 254 2.06 6.76 -0.20
CA ASP A 254 1.20 7.34 -1.24
C ASP A 254 2.00 8.03 -2.35
N VAL A 255 3.33 8.16 -2.22
CA VAL A 255 4.21 8.60 -3.33
C VAL A 255 4.08 7.71 -4.56
N LEU A 256 3.66 6.44 -4.41
CA LEU A 256 3.43 5.55 -5.54
C LEU A 256 2.30 6.04 -6.45
N ASP A 257 1.32 6.78 -5.92
CA ASP A 257 0.20 7.32 -6.73
C ASP A 257 0.64 8.43 -7.67
N ARG A 258 1.86 8.96 -7.47
CA ARG A 258 2.46 9.99 -8.34
C ARG A 258 3.17 9.39 -9.55
N VAL A 259 3.13 8.06 -9.71
CA VAL A 259 3.71 7.32 -10.83
C VAL A 259 2.60 6.53 -11.53
N GLU A 260 2.46 6.72 -12.83
CA GLU A 260 1.48 5.98 -13.63
C GLU A 260 1.95 4.53 -13.83
N ALA A 261 1.07 3.58 -13.50
CA ALA A 261 1.27 2.15 -13.73
C ALA A 261 -0.04 1.51 -14.20
N GLU A 262 0.05 0.45 -15.00
CA GLU A 262 -1.14 -0.25 -15.53
C GLU A 262 -2.00 -0.86 -14.42
N ARG A 263 -1.36 -1.38 -13.36
CA ARG A 263 -2.01 -2.00 -12.21
C ARG A 263 -1.90 -1.09 -10.99
N PRO A 264 -2.93 -1.04 -10.11
CA PRO A 264 -2.85 -0.31 -8.85
C PRO A 264 -1.64 -0.74 -8.01
N PRO A 265 -0.98 0.20 -7.30
CA PRO A 265 0.19 -0.11 -6.49
C PRO A 265 -0.16 -0.88 -5.22
N LEU A 266 0.76 -1.74 -4.75
CA LEU A 266 0.68 -2.33 -3.41
C LEU A 266 1.32 -1.37 -2.40
N LYS A 267 0.64 -1.05 -1.29
CA LYS A 267 1.14 -0.10 -0.30
C LYS A 267 1.06 -0.72 1.08
N ILE A 268 2.21 -1.10 1.61
CA ILE A 268 2.32 -1.85 2.86
C ILE A 268 3.18 -1.07 3.83
N ILE A 269 2.67 -0.87 5.03
CA ILE A 269 3.45 -0.38 6.17
C ILE A 269 3.57 -1.51 7.16
N MET A 270 4.80 -1.76 7.62
CA MET A 270 5.10 -2.65 8.72
C MET A 270 5.40 -1.82 9.95
N GLU A 271 4.60 -1.96 11.00
CA GLU A 271 4.85 -1.34 12.29
C GLU A 271 5.17 -2.42 13.32
N TYR A 272 6.43 -2.47 13.76
CA TYR A 272 6.88 -3.44 14.76
C TYR A 272 6.76 -2.87 16.18
N GLY A 273 5.98 -3.54 17.02
CA GLY A 273 5.82 -3.13 18.41
C GLY A 273 7.12 -3.22 19.21
N THR A 274 7.43 -2.17 19.96
CA THR A 274 8.56 -2.12 20.88
C THR A 274 8.06 -2.09 22.31
N TYR A 275 7.78 -0.93 22.87
CA TYR A 275 7.37 -0.73 24.25
C TYR A 275 6.00 -0.04 24.31
N PRO A 276 5.36 -0.01 25.50
CA PRO A 276 4.09 0.71 25.66
C PRO A 276 4.12 2.14 25.09
N PHE A 277 3.01 2.53 24.47
CA PHE A 277 2.93 3.77 23.70
C PHE A 277 3.25 5.03 24.52
N ASP A 278 2.93 5.05 25.81
CA ASP A 278 3.26 6.14 26.74
C ASP A 278 4.78 6.36 26.87
N ARG A 279 5.58 5.28 26.87
CA ARG A 279 7.04 5.37 26.82
C ARG A 279 7.51 5.97 25.50
N VAL A 280 6.93 5.57 24.37
CA VAL A 280 7.28 6.11 23.06
C VAL A 280 6.94 7.61 23.00
N LEU A 281 5.70 7.98 23.32
CA LEU A 281 5.24 9.36 23.32
C LEU A 281 6.07 10.26 24.24
N THR A 282 6.40 9.79 25.45
CA THR A 282 7.25 10.54 26.38
C THR A 282 8.61 10.87 25.77
N ASN A 283 9.24 9.91 25.08
CA ASN A 283 10.55 10.14 24.48
C ASN A 283 10.48 11.01 23.23
N LEU A 284 9.40 10.93 22.45
CA LEU A 284 9.13 11.88 21.35
C LEU A 284 8.98 13.31 21.88
N ARG A 285 8.21 13.51 22.96
CA ARG A 285 8.07 14.81 23.63
C ARG A 285 9.42 15.35 24.14
N ALA A 286 10.25 14.46 24.70
CA ALA A 286 11.58 14.82 25.20
C ALA A 286 12.50 15.28 24.07
N ASP A 287 12.47 14.57 22.93
CA ASP A 287 13.27 14.92 21.76
C ASP A 287 12.82 16.24 21.12
N ASN A 288 11.51 16.48 21.06
CA ASN A 288 10.96 17.75 20.61
C ASN A 288 11.39 18.91 21.53
N TRP A 289 11.30 18.73 22.85
CA TRP A 289 11.84 19.73 23.79
C TRP A 289 13.34 19.96 23.59
N LEU A 290 14.13 18.88 23.43
CA LEU A 290 15.57 18.98 23.22
C LEU A 290 15.91 19.79 21.97
N ARG A 291 15.13 19.62 20.90
CA ARG A 291 15.27 20.34 19.64
C ARG A 291 15.05 21.85 19.78
N HIS A 292 14.03 22.28 20.51
CA HIS A 292 13.61 23.69 20.57
C HIS A 292 14.17 24.46 21.78
N HIS A 293 14.49 23.76 22.87
CA HIS A 293 14.83 24.40 24.14
C HIS A 293 16.08 23.81 24.81
N GLY A 294 16.56 22.66 24.34
CA GLY A 294 17.69 21.95 24.94
C GLY A 294 18.99 22.07 24.14
N SER A 295 19.97 21.24 24.52
CA SER A 295 21.21 21.07 23.76
C SER A 295 21.72 19.64 23.84
N VAL A 296 22.01 19.04 22.69
CA VAL A 296 22.51 17.65 22.55
C VAL A 296 23.88 17.44 23.21
N HIS A 297 24.64 18.52 23.44
CA HIS A 297 25.97 18.47 24.06
C HIS A 297 25.92 18.39 25.59
N THR A 298 24.73 18.51 26.19
CA THR A 298 24.54 18.32 27.63
C THR A 298 24.37 16.84 27.99
N PRO A 299 24.64 16.42 29.24
CA PRO A 299 24.31 15.07 29.70
C PRO A 299 22.83 14.72 29.53
N GLN A 300 21.92 15.67 29.78
CA GLN A 300 20.48 15.50 29.58
C GLN A 300 20.14 15.27 28.11
N GLY A 301 20.68 16.09 27.21
CA GLY A 301 20.43 15.95 25.77
C GLY A 301 20.90 14.62 25.22
N ARG A 302 22.10 14.15 25.60
CA ARG A 302 22.58 12.81 25.24
C ARG A 302 21.67 11.70 25.77
N LYS A 303 21.22 11.83 27.02
CA LYS A 303 20.30 10.86 27.61
C LYS A 303 18.97 10.79 26.85
N ILE A 304 18.37 11.93 26.49
CA ILE A 304 17.14 11.98 25.71
C ILE A 304 17.28 11.24 24.38
N LYS A 305 18.39 11.44 23.66
CA LYS A 305 18.66 10.73 22.39
C LYS A 305 18.78 9.22 22.57
N ILE A 306 19.48 8.77 23.62
CA ILE A 306 19.60 7.35 23.96
C ILE A 306 18.23 6.77 24.36
N ASP A 307 17.45 7.48 25.17
CA ASP A 307 16.14 7.02 25.63
C ASP A 307 15.14 6.93 24.46
N LEU A 308 15.17 7.87 23.51
CA LEU A 308 14.38 7.80 22.28
C LEU A 308 14.76 6.60 21.42
N GLN A 309 16.05 6.38 21.19
CA GLN A 309 16.52 5.20 20.45
C GLN A 309 16.05 3.91 21.14
N ASN A 310 16.22 3.81 22.45
CA ASN A 310 15.78 2.65 23.24
C ASN A 310 14.26 2.52 23.35
N ALA A 311 13.47 3.53 22.98
CA ALA A 311 12.02 3.43 22.93
C ALA A 311 11.55 2.85 21.58
N LEU A 312 12.33 3.04 20.52
CA LEU A 312 11.99 2.64 19.15
C LEU A 312 12.81 1.44 18.64
N PHE A 313 13.79 0.96 19.42
CA PHE A 313 14.57 -0.22 19.10
C PHE A 313 14.73 -1.09 20.35
N ALA A 314 14.43 -2.38 20.22
CA ALA A 314 14.65 -3.34 21.30
C ALA A 314 15.88 -4.21 20.98
N ASP A 315 16.94 -4.07 21.79
CA ASP A 315 18.15 -4.89 21.72
C ASP A 315 17.91 -6.25 22.40
N ASP A 316 16.96 -7.00 21.85
CA ASP A 316 16.54 -8.32 22.32
C ASP A 316 16.65 -9.31 21.14
N PRO A 317 17.42 -10.40 21.25
CA PRO A 317 17.60 -11.37 20.16
C PRO A 317 16.29 -11.91 19.57
N LYS A 318 15.26 -12.12 20.40
CA LYS A 318 13.96 -12.61 19.93
C LYS A 318 13.22 -11.54 19.14
N TRP A 319 13.24 -10.30 19.62
CA TRP A 319 12.64 -9.17 18.89
C TRP A 319 13.31 -8.98 17.52
N LEU A 320 14.65 -9.02 17.48
CA LEU A 320 15.43 -8.89 16.25
C LEU A 320 15.13 -10.01 15.25
N GLU A 321 14.96 -11.25 15.72
CA GLU A 321 14.55 -12.38 14.89
C GLU A 321 13.14 -12.18 14.32
N ASP A 322 12.19 -11.73 15.14
CA ASP A 322 10.81 -11.51 14.72
C ASP A 322 10.68 -10.38 13.70
N VAL A 323 11.36 -9.25 13.91
CA VAL A 323 11.41 -8.13 12.96
C VAL A 323 12.01 -8.58 11.63
N SER A 324 13.13 -9.32 11.69
CA SER A 324 13.79 -9.85 10.49
C SER A 324 12.87 -10.77 9.70
N ARG A 325 12.32 -11.79 10.37
CA ARG A 325 11.47 -12.80 9.75
C ARG A 325 10.24 -12.15 9.11
N GLN A 326 9.49 -11.35 9.86
CA GLN A 326 8.27 -10.70 9.36
C GLN A 326 8.55 -9.71 8.24
N GLY A 327 9.67 -8.96 8.31
CA GLY A 327 10.08 -8.04 7.25
C GLY A 327 10.46 -8.75 5.94
N ILE A 328 11.10 -9.92 6.03
CA ILE A 328 11.38 -10.76 4.87
C ILE A 328 10.08 -11.37 4.32
N ASP A 329 9.26 -11.96 5.20
CA ASP A 329 8.00 -12.61 4.86
C ASP A 329 7.08 -11.64 4.10
N VAL A 330 6.91 -10.40 4.58
CA VAL A 330 6.02 -9.43 3.91
C VAL A 330 6.57 -8.98 2.54
N CYS A 331 7.89 -8.86 2.38
CA CYS A 331 8.49 -8.53 1.09
C CYS A 331 8.31 -9.67 0.08
N GLN A 332 8.48 -10.92 0.54
CA GLN A 332 8.19 -12.09 -0.28
C GLN A 332 6.70 -12.15 -0.65
N MET A 333 5.79 -11.95 0.30
CA MET A 333 4.35 -11.92 0.05
C MET A 333 3.96 -10.83 -0.95
N ALA A 334 4.57 -9.64 -0.89
CA ALA A 334 4.32 -8.58 -1.84
C ALA A 334 4.79 -8.96 -3.26
N LEU A 335 5.96 -9.57 -3.39
CA LEU A 335 6.46 -10.09 -4.67
C LEU A 335 5.57 -11.23 -5.21
N ASP A 336 5.10 -12.12 -4.35
CA ASP A 336 4.19 -13.20 -4.72
C ASP A 336 2.84 -12.64 -5.20
N GLU A 337 2.29 -11.64 -4.50
CA GLU A 337 1.03 -10.96 -4.90
C GLU A 337 1.15 -10.25 -6.26
N MET A 338 2.32 -9.66 -6.55
CA MET A 338 2.61 -9.07 -7.87
C MET A 338 2.72 -10.12 -8.98
N ASN A 339 3.20 -11.33 -8.66
CA ASN A 339 3.37 -12.42 -9.63
C ASN A 339 2.12 -13.28 -9.83
N GLU A 340 1.22 -13.35 -8.83
CA GLU A 340 0.05 -14.23 -8.84
C GLU A 340 -0.79 -14.08 -10.12
N VAL A 341 -0.95 -12.86 -10.63
CA VAL A 341 -1.70 -12.59 -11.87
C VAL A 341 -1.00 -13.16 -13.10
N ASP A 342 0.32 -13.02 -13.18
CA ASP A 342 1.10 -13.50 -14.32
C ASP A 342 1.16 -15.03 -14.31
N ASP A 343 1.31 -15.63 -13.14
CA ASP A 343 1.24 -17.08 -12.95
C ASP A 343 -0.15 -17.61 -13.31
N ALA A 344 -1.21 -16.93 -12.88
CA ALA A 344 -2.58 -17.25 -13.25
C ALA A 344 -2.80 -17.13 -14.77
N LEU A 345 -2.27 -16.08 -15.42
CA LEU A 345 -2.33 -15.90 -16.87
C LEU A 345 -1.62 -17.04 -17.61
N GLN A 346 -0.40 -17.40 -17.21
CA GLN A 346 0.35 -18.50 -17.85
C GLN A 346 -0.32 -19.86 -17.63
N ALA A 347 -0.80 -20.13 -16.41
CA ALA A 347 -1.53 -21.35 -16.09
C ALA A 347 -2.83 -21.46 -16.89
N PHE A 348 -3.56 -20.34 -17.01
CA PHE A 348 -4.79 -20.27 -17.77
C PHE A 348 -4.54 -20.44 -19.27
N GLU A 349 -3.56 -19.74 -19.84
CA GLU A 349 -3.14 -19.88 -21.25
C GLU A 349 -2.84 -21.35 -21.59
N LYS A 350 -2.06 -22.02 -20.74
CA LYS A 350 -1.75 -23.44 -20.89
C LYS A 350 -3.00 -24.33 -20.81
N THR A 351 -3.95 -23.97 -19.95
CA THR A 351 -5.20 -24.71 -19.77
C THR A 351 -6.08 -24.58 -21.02
N ILE A 352 -6.21 -23.38 -21.58
CA ILE A 352 -7.06 -23.13 -22.74
C ILE A 352 -6.41 -23.49 -24.07
N ALA A 353 -5.08 -23.69 -24.13
CA ALA A 353 -4.36 -24.06 -25.36
C ALA A 353 -4.88 -25.36 -26.02
N GLY A 354 -5.48 -26.26 -25.24
CA GLY A 354 -6.11 -27.49 -25.74
C GLY A 354 -7.59 -27.37 -26.08
N ALA A 355 -8.22 -26.22 -25.80
CA ALA A 355 -9.64 -26.02 -26.03
C ALA A 355 -9.95 -25.93 -27.53
N THR A 356 -10.96 -26.68 -27.98
CA THR A 356 -11.40 -26.71 -29.38
C THR A 356 -12.69 -25.94 -29.62
N THR A 357 -13.33 -25.44 -28.55
CA THR A 357 -14.57 -24.65 -28.63
C THR A 357 -14.52 -23.41 -27.72
N PRO A 358 -15.22 -22.33 -28.07
CA PRO A 358 -15.41 -21.16 -27.20
C PRO A 358 -15.92 -21.53 -25.79
N ASP A 359 -16.93 -22.39 -25.71
CA ASP A 359 -17.54 -22.82 -24.45
C ASP A 359 -16.52 -23.46 -23.51
N ALA A 360 -15.60 -24.28 -24.02
CA ALA A 360 -14.56 -24.90 -23.19
C ALA A 360 -13.62 -23.83 -22.57
N ILE A 361 -13.29 -22.78 -23.32
CA ILE A 361 -12.50 -21.65 -22.81
C ILE A 361 -13.27 -20.92 -21.71
N PHE A 362 -14.54 -20.60 -21.94
CA PHE A 362 -15.35 -19.89 -20.96
C PHE A 362 -15.71 -20.72 -19.72
N GLN A 363 -15.80 -22.05 -19.83
CA GLN A 363 -15.92 -22.96 -18.68
C GLN A 363 -14.68 -22.89 -17.77
N HIS A 364 -13.48 -22.81 -18.36
CA HIS A 364 -12.27 -22.58 -17.57
C HIS A 364 -12.29 -21.20 -16.91
N LEU A 365 -12.72 -20.15 -17.62
CA LEU A 365 -12.85 -18.80 -17.04
C LEU A 365 -13.85 -18.78 -15.89
N GLU A 366 -14.98 -19.46 -16.04
CA GLU A 366 -15.99 -19.63 -14.99
C GLU A 366 -15.40 -20.32 -13.75
N ALA A 367 -14.61 -21.38 -13.92
CA ALA A 367 -13.97 -22.07 -12.81
C ALA A 367 -13.05 -21.13 -12.01
N VAL A 368 -12.30 -20.26 -12.70
CA VAL A 368 -11.48 -19.23 -12.05
C VAL A 368 -12.36 -18.19 -11.35
N ALA A 369 -13.43 -17.72 -12.00
CA ALA A 369 -14.38 -16.80 -11.38
C ALA A 369 -15.00 -17.39 -10.10
N GLN A 370 -15.32 -18.69 -10.13
CA GLN A 370 -15.83 -19.43 -8.97
C GLN A 370 -14.82 -19.51 -7.83
N GLN A 371 -13.55 -19.76 -8.15
CA GLN A 371 -12.48 -19.90 -7.17
C GLN A 371 -12.13 -18.56 -6.49
N HIS A 372 -11.97 -17.49 -7.26
CA HIS A 372 -11.44 -16.21 -6.76
C HIS A 372 -12.51 -15.23 -6.30
N VAL A 373 -13.66 -15.18 -6.99
CA VAL A 373 -14.72 -14.21 -6.71
C VAL A 373 -15.95 -14.88 -6.09
N GLY A 374 -16.19 -16.14 -6.44
CA GLY A 374 -17.36 -16.92 -6.06
C GLY A 374 -18.59 -16.45 -6.84
N VAL A 375 -19.03 -17.24 -7.81
CA VAL A 375 -20.20 -16.92 -8.64
C VAL A 375 -21.30 -17.97 -8.45
N LYS A 376 -22.52 -17.64 -8.87
CA LYS A 376 -23.62 -18.60 -9.02
C LYS A 376 -24.05 -18.66 -10.48
N LEU A 377 -24.31 -17.50 -11.05
CA LEU A 377 -24.62 -17.33 -12.46
C LEU A 377 -23.47 -16.54 -13.11
N PHE A 378 -22.95 -17.08 -14.20
CA PHE A 378 -21.83 -16.55 -14.96
C PHE A 378 -22.20 -16.49 -16.43
N THR A 379 -22.01 -15.32 -17.05
CA THR A 379 -22.28 -15.15 -18.48
C THR A 379 -21.23 -14.26 -19.13
N VAL A 380 -21.03 -14.47 -20.44
CA VAL A 380 -20.23 -13.59 -21.28
C VAL A 380 -21.11 -13.05 -22.39
N MET A 381 -21.04 -11.74 -22.63
CA MET A 381 -21.83 -11.06 -23.63
C MET A 381 -20.90 -10.33 -24.61
N ASP A 382 -21.02 -10.63 -25.89
CA ASP A 382 -20.43 -9.85 -26.97
C ASP A 382 -21.06 -8.46 -27.01
N TYR A 383 -20.28 -7.44 -27.39
CA TYR A 383 -20.79 -6.11 -27.67
C TYR A 383 -20.25 -5.56 -28.99
N VAL A 384 -21.15 -5.04 -29.83
CA VAL A 384 -20.82 -4.37 -31.10
C VAL A 384 -21.19 -2.90 -30.99
N ALA A 385 -20.19 -2.07 -30.71
CA ALA A 385 -20.35 -0.64 -30.48
C ALA A 385 -21.01 0.09 -31.66
N SER A 386 -20.68 -0.26 -32.90
CA SER A 386 -21.20 0.41 -34.10
C SER A 386 -22.71 0.26 -34.30
N ARG A 387 -23.34 -0.70 -33.63
CA ARG A 387 -24.79 -0.97 -33.74
C ARG A 387 -25.51 -0.93 -32.39
N ASN A 388 -24.78 -0.70 -31.30
CA ASN A 388 -25.28 -0.81 -29.94
C ASN A 388 -26.02 -2.14 -29.66
N MET A 389 -25.40 -3.26 -30.05
CA MET A 389 -26.01 -4.58 -29.89
C MET A 389 -25.14 -5.48 -29.00
N GLY A 390 -25.80 -6.21 -28.11
CA GLY A 390 -25.21 -7.26 -27.30
C GLY A 390 -25.70 -8.64 -27.69
N ARG A 391 -24.87 -9.67 -27.46
CA ARG A 391 -25.27 -11.07 -27.63
C ARG A 391 -24.65 -11.91 -26.53
N ARG A 392 -25.44 -12.71 -25.82
CA ARG A 392 -24.91 -13.66 -24.86
C ARG A 392 -24.24 -14.81 -25.60
N CYS A 393 -22.91 -14.89 -25.53
CA CYS A 393 -22.12 -15.93 -26.18
C CYS A 393 -21.82 -17.11 -25.25
N TYR A 394 -21.93 -16.94 -23.93
CA TYR A 394 -21.75 -18.02 -22.94
C TYR A 394 -22.64 -17.83 -21.72
N THR A 395 -23.03 -18.95 -21.11
CA THR A 395 -23.86 -19.03 -19.89
C THR A 395 -23.60 -20.35 -19.18
N ASN A 396 -23.54 -20.35 -17.86
CA ASN A 396 -23.52 -21.57 -17.06
C ASN A 396 -24.91 -22.07 -16.65
N ASN A 397 -25.98 -21.33 -17.02
CA ASN A 397 -27.37 -21.71 -16.81
C ASN A 397 -28.18 -21.53 -18.10
N PRO A 398 -27.99 -22.40 -19.11
CA PRO A 398 -28.64 -22.26 -20.42
C PRO A 398 -30.15 -22.44 -20.38
N GLU A 399 -30.70 -23.10 -19.34
CA GLU A 399 -32.15 -23.29 -19.19
C GLU A 399 -32.87 -21.96 -18.90
N SER A 400 -32.31 -21.15 -18.01
CA SER A 400 -32.87 -19.83 -17.66
C SER A 400 -32.36 -18.73 -18.58
N TYR A 401 -31.14 -18.90 -19.10
CA TYR A 401 -30.37 -17.85 -19.74
C TYR A 401 -29.63 -18.37 -20.97
N PRO A 402 -30.34 -18.86 -22.00
CA PRO A 402 -29.71 -19.45 -23.19
C PRO A 402 -28.84 -18.44 -23.93
N ALA A 403 -27.86 -18.94 -24.68
CA ALA A 403 -27.16 -18.13 -25.68
C ALA A 403 -28.20 -17.46 -26.58
N SER A 404 -28.09 -16.15 -26.76
CA SER A 404 -29.15 -15.34 -27.34
C SER A 404 -28.86 -14.96 -28.79
N GLY A 405 -29.89 -14.48 -29.49
CA GLY A 405 -29.68 -13.61 -30.65
C GLY A 405 -29.10 -12.25 -30.22
N TRP A 406 -28.80 -11.41 -31.21
CA TRP A 406 -28.39 -10.03 -30.97
C TRP A 406 -29.57 -9.21 -30.45
N ILE A 407 -29.38 -8.49 -29.34
CA ILE A 407 -30.36 -7.58 -28.73
C ILE A 407 -29.78 -6.17 -28.64
N ALA A 408 -30.61 -5.15 -28.83
CA ALA A 408 -30.19 -3.77 -28.59
C ALA A 408 -30.01 -3.54 -27.09
N LEU A 409 -28.93 -2.88 -26.69
CA LEU A 409 -28.72 -2.53 -25.28
C LEU A 409 -29.52 -1.27 -24.92
N CYS A 410 -30.17 -1.31 -23.77
CA CYS A 410 -30.92 -0.18 -23.22
C CYS A 410 -29.97 0.94 -22.79
N ASP A 411 -30.38 2.19 -23.02
CA ASP A 411 -29.67 3.37 -22.54
C ASP A 411 -30.09 3.66 -21.08
N ASN A 412 -29.33 3.14 -20.12
CA ASN A 412 -29.58 3.23 -18.67
C ASN A 412 -28.27 3.43 -17.87
N ASN A 413 -28.34 3.41 -16.54
CA ASN A 413 -27.16 3.67 -15.69
C ASN A 413 -26.08 2.61 -15.90
N TRP A 414 -26.47 1.35 -16.12
CA TRP A 414 -25.54 0.29 -16.49
C TRP A 414 -24.79 0.61 -17.79
N PHE A 415 -25.51 1.08 -18.81
CA PHE A 415 -24.91 1.45 -20.09
C PHE A 415 -23.93 2.62 -19.96
N ASP A 416 -24.31 3.65 -19.20
CA ASP A 416 -23.41 4.77 -18.87
C ASP A 416 -22.13 4.29 -18.18
N CYS A 417 -22.27 3.47 -17.14
CA CYS A 417 -21.15 2.96 -16.37
C CYS A 417 -20.22 2.07 -17.20
N VAL A 418 -20.77 1.02 -17.82
CA VAL A 418 -19.97 -0.04 -18.46
C VAL A 418 -19.53 0.36 -19.86
N ILE A 419 -20.44 0.88 -20.68
CA ILE A 419 -20.20 1.10 -22.10
C ILE A 419 -19.62 2.49 -22.36
N ARG A 420 -20.16 3.56 -21.74
CA ARG A 420 -19.66 4.93 -21.98
C ARG A 420 -18.43 5.27 -21.14
N ASN A 421 -18.44 4.90 -19.87
CA ASN A 421 -17.37 5.26 -18.92
C ASN A 421 -16.32 4.17 -18.73
N HIS A 422 -16.50 2.98 -19.30
CA HIS A 422 -15.59 1.84 -19.20
C HIS A 422 -15.32 1.39 -17.75
N GLN A 423 -16.32 1.53 -16.88
CA GLN A 423 -16.24 1.21 -15.47
C GLN A 423 -16.93 -0.12 -15.16
N THR A 424 -16.49 -0.77 -14.08
CA THR A 424 -17.19 -1.94 -13.54
C THR A 424 -18.49 -1.51 -12.89
N TYR A 425 -19.61 -2.05 -13.35
CA TYR A 425 -20.91 -1.85 -12.71
C TYR A 425 -21.08 -2.85 -11.55
N VAL A 426 -21.60 -2.38 -10.43
CA VAL A 426 -21.87 -3.17 -9.23
C VAL A 426 -23.24 -2.80 -8.67
N ALA A 427 -24.08 -3.80 -8.45
CA ALA A 427 -25.29 -3.70 -7.63
C ALA A 427 -25.29 -4.86 -6.62
N ASN A 428 -25.49 -4.56 -5.34
CA ASN A 428 -25.33 -5.53 -4.24
C ASN A 428 -26.65 -5.91 -3.56
N ASP A 429 -27.78 -5.42 -4.06
CA ASP A 429 -29.12 -5.85 -3.69
C ASP A 429 -30.03 -5.93 -4.93
N ILE A 430 -31.17 -6.61 -4.80
CA ILE A 430 -32.08 -6.86 -5.92
C ILE A 430 -32.83 -5.59 -6.36
N ASP A 431 -33.02 -4.63 -5.47
CA ASP A 431 -33.73 -3.38 -5.78
C ASP A 431 -32.86 -2.47 -6.67
N GLN A 432 -31.54 -2.49 -6.46
CA GLN A 432 -30.57 -1.88 -7.37
C GLN A 432 -30.56 -2.57 -8.74
N ILE A 433 -30.58 -3.91 -8.76
CA ILE A 433 -30.63 -4.68 -10.02
C ILE A 433 -31.90 -4.33 -10.82
N ALA A 434 -33.05 -4.23 -10.15
CA ALA A 434 -34.34 -3.93 -10.80
C ALA A 434 -34.40 -2.55 -11.47
N GLN A 435 -33.48 -1.62 -11.15
CA GLN A 435 -33.42 -0.31 -11.79
C GLN A 435 -32.85 -0.40 -13.21
N ASP A 436 -31.93 -1.33 -13.46
CA ASP A 436 -31.19 -1.42 -14.73
C ASP A 436 -31.46 -2.73 -15.50
N PHE A 437 -31.99 -3.77 -14.86
CA PHE A 437 -32.20 -5.10 -15.46
C PHE A 437 -33.67 -5.53 -15.39
N ALA A 438 -34.28 -5.71 -16.57
CA ALA A 438 -35.70 -6.07 -16.69
C ALA A 438 -36.02 -7.51 -16.22
N ASP A 439 -35.00 -8.36 -16.08
CA ASP A 439 -35.09 -9.75 -15.64
C ASP A 439 -34.76 -9.93 -14.15
N ALA A 440 -34.86 -8.85 -13.34
CA ALA A 440 -34.60 -8.89 -11.90
C ALA A 440 -35.40 -9.98 -11.17
N ASP A 441 -36.66 -10.22 -11.52
CA ASP A 441 -37.47 -11.31 -10.93
C ASP A 441 -36.87 -12.69 -11.21
N LEU A 442 -36.35 -12.91 -12.43
CA LEU A 442 -35.68 -14.16 -12.80
C LEU A 442 -34.35 -14.29 -12.04
N ILE A 443 -33.54 -13.23 -11.99
CA ILE A 443 -32.30 -13.16 -11.20
C ILE A 443 -32.58 -13.55 -9.74
N ALA A 444 -33.62 -12.98 -9.14
CA ALA A 444 -34.05 -13.26 -7.78
C ALA A 444 -34.45 -14.74 -7.59
N SER A 445 -35.22 -15.31 -8.53
CA SER A 445 -35.66 -16.71 -8.46
C SER A 445 -34.51 -17.72 -8.53
N LEU A 446 -33.38 -17.34 -9.14
CA LEU A 446 -32.13 -18.12 -9.14
C LEU A 446 -31.30 -17.96 -7.85
N GLY A 447 -31.83 -17.24 -6.86
CA GLY A 447 -31.15 -16.96 -5.59
C GLY A 447 -29.97 -16.01 -5.73
N CYS A 448 -29.99 -15.15 -6.76
CA CYS A 448 -29.07 -14.04 -6.94
C CYS A 448 -29.73 -12.74 -6.47
N GLY A 449 -28.92 -11.83 -5.92
CA GLY A 449 -29.33 -10.51 -5.49
C GLY A 449 -28.17 -9.52 -5.52
N ALA A 450 -27.09 -9.86 -6.20
CA ALA A 450 -25.96 -8.99 -6.48
C ALA A 450 -25.40 -9.32 -7.86
N ILE A 451 -24.91 -8.31 -8.58
CA ILE A 451 -24.31 -8.41 -9.92
C ILE A 451 -23.06 -7.54 -10.01
N VAL A 452 -22.06 -8.06 -10.74
CA VAL A 452 -20.89 -7.32 -11.22
C VAL A 452 -20.78 -7.51 -12.73
N ASN A 453 -20.61 -6.42 -13.48
CA ASN A 453 -20.35 -6.47 -14.92
C ASN A 453 -18.99 -5.85 -15.22
N LEU A 454 -18.08 -6.68 -15.71
CA LEU A 454 -16.71 -6.29 -16.05
C LEU A 454 -16.63 -5.96 -17.55
N PRO A 455 -16.30 -4.71 -17.95
CA PRO A 455 -16.08 -4.38 -19.35
C PRO A 455 -14.74 -4.94 -19.85
N LEU A 456 -14.76 -5.65 -20.97
CA LEU A 456 -13.55 -6.08 -21.68
C LEU A 456 -13.23 -5.08 -22.78
N LEU A 457 -12.04 -4.46 -22.74
CA LEU A 457 -11.63 -3.44 -23.69
C LEU A 457 -10.64 -3.96 -24.73
N GLN A 458 -10.77 -3.46 -25.96
CA GLN A 458 -9.77 -3.55 -27.01
C GLN A 458 -9.71 -2.24 -27.78
N ASN A 459 -8.52 -1.69 -27.95
CA ASN A 459 -8.28 -0.39 -28.61
C ASN A 459 -9.17 0.74 -28.06
N GLY A 460 -9.37 0.77 -26.74
CA GLY A 460 -10.16 1.79 -26.06
C GLY A 460 -11.68 1.66 -26.22
N GLN A 461 -12.19 0.56 -26.77
CA GLN A 461 -13.63 0.28 -26.88
C GLN A 461 -14.00 -1.00 -26.13
N VAL A 462 -15.19 -1.02 -25.54
CA VAL A 462 -15.76 -2.25 -24.98
C VAL A 462 -16.11 -3.20 -26.12
N ILE A 463 -15.63 -4.44 -26.04
CA ILE A 463 -15.91 -5.51 -27.01
C ILE A 463 -16.80 -6.62 -26.43
N ALA A 464 -16.85 -6.72 -25.10
CA ALA A 464 -17.65 -7.69 -24.39
C ALA A 464 -17.80 -7.31 -22.92
N THR A 465 -18.72 -7.99 -22.23
CA THR A 465 -18.81 -7.95 -20.77
C THR A 465 -18.78 -9.35 -20.18
N VAL A 466 -18.13 -9.48 -19.03
CA VAL A 466 -18.25 -10.67 -18.17
C VAL A 466 -19.16 -10.32 -17.00
N ASN A 467 -20.21 -11.10 -16.81
CA ASN A 467 -21.26 -10.80 -15.85
C ASN A 467 -21.28 -11.89 -14.76
N LEU A 468 -21.13 -11.45 -13.51
CA LEU A 468 -21.00 -12.30 -12.33
C LEU A 468 -22.20 -12.03 -11.43
N LEU A 469 -22.95 -13.05 -11.03
CA LEU A 469 -24.07 -12.89 -10.09
C LEU A 469 -23.95 -13.84 -8.91
N ASN A 470 -24.36 -13.36 -7.74
CA ASN A 470 -24.45 -14.14 -6.51
C ASN A 470 -25.54 -13.56 -5.60
N ARG A 471 -25.67 -14.08 -4.37
CA ARG A 471 -26.59 -13.55 -3.35
C ARG A 471 -26.28 -12.07 -3.01
N ALA A 472 -27.28 -11.36 -2.48
CA ALA A 472 -27.12 -9.98 -2.01
C ALA A 472 -25.93 -9.81 -1.04
N GLY A 473 -25.25 -8.67 -1.14
CA GLY A 473 -24.07 -8.31 -0.34
C GLY A 473 -22.82 -9.16 -0.60
N HIS A 474 -22.82 -10.03 -1.61
CA HIS A 474 -21.68 -10.93 -1.84
C HIS A 474 -20.44 -10.20 -2.33
N PHE A 475 -20.56 -9.21 -3.23
CA PHE A 475 -19.42 -8.54 -3.86
C PHE A 475 -18.92 -7.35 -3.02
N ASN A 476 -18.11 -7.65 -2.00
CA ASN A 476 -17.42 -6.65 -1.18
C ASN A 476 -16.15 -6.12 -1.88
N ASN A 477 -15.50 -5.11 -1.28
CA ASN A 477 -14.30 -4.47 -1.83
C ASN A 477 -13.17 -5.47 -2.15
N GLN A 478 -12.96 -6.49 -1.31
CA GLN A 478 -11.94 -7.51 -1.56
C GLN A 478 -12.24 -8.32 -2.82
N LYS A 479 -13.49 -8.77 -3.01
CA LYS A 479 -13.88 -9.52 -4.22
C LYS A 479 -13.86 -8.67 -5.47
N LEU A 480 -14.19 -7.38 -5.37
CA LEU A 480 -14.04 -6.46 -6.49
C LEU A 480 -12.57 -6.30 -6.86
N ALA A 481 -11.69 -6.14 -5.87
CA ALA A 481 -10.25 -6.12 -6.10
C ALA A 481 -9.76 -7.43 -6.76
N ASP A 482 -10.21 -8.60 -6.29
CA ASP A 482 -9.85 -9.89 -6.89
C ASP A 482 -10.40 -10.05 -8.31
N ALA A 483 -11.61 -9.57 -8.58
CA ALA A 483 -12.21 -9.57 -9.91
C ALA A 483 -11.39 -8.70 -10.89
N HIS A 484 -10.95 -7.52 -10.47
CA HIS A 484 -10.10 -6.64 -11.28
C HIS A 484 -8.68 -7.19 -11.45
N ARG A 485 -8.09 -7.72 -10.38
CA ARG A 485 -6.70 -8.16 -10.33
C ARG A 485 -6.49 -9.47 -11.10
N VAL A 486 -7.35 -10.46 -10.90
CA VAL A 486 -7.19 -11.81 -11.44
C VAL A 486 -8.14 -12.07 -12.60
N LEU A 487 -9.44 -11.86 -12.41
CA LEU A 487 -10.43 -12.33 -13.37
C LEU A 487 -10.46 -11.49 -14.66
N LEU A 488 -10.36 -10.17 -14.57
CA LEU A 488 -10.46 -9.27 -15.73
C LEU A 488 -9.36 -9.51 -16.79
N PRO A 489 -8.06 -9.66 -16.43
CA PRO A 489 -7.02 -10.04 -17.38
C PRO A 489 -7.30 -11.40 -18.07
N LEU A 490 -7.71 -12.40 -17.29
CA LEU A 490 -8.02 -13.74 -17.79
C LEU A 490 -9.24 -13.73 -18.71
N ALA A 491 -10.26 -12.95 -18.37
CA ALA A 491 -11.46 -12.77 -19.17
C ALA A 491 -11.14 -12.18 -20.54
N ARG A 492 -10.24 -11.18 -20.58
CA ARG A 492 -9.77 -10.60 -21.85
C ARG A 492 -9.03 -11.64 -22.70
N MET A 493 -8.13 -12.43 -22.11
CA MET A 493 -7.43 -13.52 -22.80
C MET A 493 -8.41 -14.57 -23.34
N ALA A 494 -9.32 -15.05 -22.49
CA ALA A 494 -10.34 -16.02 -22.82
C ALA A 494 -11.21 -15.55 -24.01
N TYR A 495 -11.64 -14.29 -23.98
CA TYR A 495 -12.49 -13.72 -25.01
C TYR A 495 -11.79 -13.57 -26.36
N LEU A 496 -10.54 -13.11 -26.36
CA LEU A 496 -9.75 -13.00 -27.59
C LEU A 496 -9.44 -14.39 -28.16
N ALA A 497 -9.09 -15.36 -27.32
CA ALA A 497 -8.86 -16.74 -27.75
C ALA A 497 -10.13 -17.40 -28.31
N SER A 498 -11.28 -17.23 -27.65
CA SER A 498 -12.56 -17.78 -28.14
C SER A 498 -12.97 -17.18 -29.49
N SER A 499 -12.72 -15.88 -29.69
CA SER A 499 -12.96 -15.19 -30.96
C SER A 499 -12.12 -15.73 -32.12
N THR A 500 -10.96 -16.36 -31.85
CA THR A 500 -10.17 -17.03 -32.90
C THR A 500 -10.76 -18.38 -33.32
N LEU A 501 -11.41 -19.10 -32.40
CA LEU A 501 -12.05 -20.40 -32.66
C LEU A 501 -13.40 -20.25 -33.35
N ALA A 502 -14.16 -19.22 -32.97
CA ALA A 502 -15.44 -18.90 -33.58
C ALA A 502 -15.56 -17.37 -33.71
N PRO A 503 -15.13 -16.80 -34.85
CA PRO A 503 -15.27 -15.38 -35.11
C PRO A 503 -16.72 -14.93 -34.92
N GLN A 504 -16.92 -13.75 -34.36
CA GLN A 504 -18.25 -13.19 -34.19
C GLN A 504 -18.99 -13.12 -35.52
N THR A 505 -20.14 -13.79 -35.60
CA THR A 505 -21.13 -13.53 -36.63
C THR A 505 -21.83 -12.21 -36.30
N LEU A 506 -21.34 -11.13 -36.91
CA LEU A 506 -21.94 -9.80 -36.80
C LEU A 506 -23.43 -9.85 -37.20
N PRO A 507 -24.30 -9.06 -36.57
CA PRO A 507 -25.70 -8.98 -36.97
C PRO A 507 -25.78 -8.57 -38.45
N THR A 508 -26.60 -9.28 -39.24
CA THR A 508 -26.91 -8.88 -40.62
C THR A 508 -27.63 -7.52 -40.62
N GLU A 509 -27.51 -6.76 -41.71
CA GLU A 509 -28.23 -5.48 -41.88
C GLU A 509 -29.74 -5.60 -41.70
#